data_AF-A0A7L2JB36-F1
#
_entry.id   AF-A0A7L2JB36-F1
#
_cell.length_a   1.000
_cell.length_b   1.000
_cell.length_c   1.000
_cell.angle_alpha   90.00
_cell.angle_beta   90.00
_cell.angle_gamma   90.00
#
_symmetry.space_group_name_H-M   'P 1'
#
loop_
_entity.id
_entity.type
_entity.pdbx_description
1 polymer ?
#
loop_
_entity_poly.entity_id
_entity_poly.type
_entity_poly.pdbx_seq_one_letter_code
_entity_poly.pdbx_strand_id
1 'polypeptide(L)'
;ISPSGKAPRKSKESSQHSWDQMIIDAGQRQLGALQCGSCGMLYAPGIPEDRLQHLQHHRRLREGLRYLGWKKERVVAEFWDGKIVLIQPGDPKYAIRKAQEVLALVDSELGFPAGTPWCLEPSQNNPLEPGRNSRRNSQIFPEQSHVYLFVSPGSGSVLGCLAAHGIKQ
;
A
#
# COMPACT_ATOMS: atom_id res chain seq x y z
N ILE A 1 -41.55 69.74 18.96
CA ILE A 1 -40.10 69.90 18.65
C ILE A 1 -39.63 68.53 18.17
N SER A 2 -39.38 68.40 16.87
CA SER A 2 -38.81 67.19 16.26
C SER A 2 -37.34 67.44 15.94
N PRO A 3 -36.49 66.41 16.03
CA PRO A 3 -35.39 66.24 15.08
C PRO A 3 -35.44 64.81 14.51
N SER A 4 -35.63 64.61 13.20
CA SER A 4 -34.59 64.66 12.15
C SER A 4 -33.32 63.87 12.49
N GLY A 5 -33.19 62.67 11.92
CA GLY A 5 -31.97 61.86 11.94
C GLY A 5 -31.93 60.94 10.72
N LYS A 6 -31.01 61.23 9.79
CA LYS A 6 -30.83 60.52 8.51
C LYS A 6 -30.25 59.11 8.73
N ALA A 7 -30.77 58.12 8.01
CA ALA A 7 -30.23 56.76 8.00
C ALA A 7 -28.94 56.67 7.16
N PRO A 8 -27.86 56.02 7.64
CA PRO A 8 -26.71 55.68 6.81
C PRO A 8 -26.98 54.36 6.09
N ARG A 9 -26.83 54.36 4.75
CA ARG A 9 -26.89 53.16 3.92
C ARG A 9 -25.61 52.35 4.16
N LYS A 10 -25.73 51.17 4.80
CA LYS A 10 -24.64 50.18 4.87
C LYS A 10 -24.43 49.58 3.48
N SER A 11 -23.30 49.87 2.86
CA SER A 11 -22.72 49.01 1.81
C SER A 11 -22.30 47.71 2.48
N LYS A 12 -22.95 46.59 2.13
CA LYS A 12 -22.50 45.27 2.56
C LYS A 12 -21.70 44.66 1.41
N GLU A 13 -20.39 44.81 1.57
CA GLU A 13 -19.31 44.15 0.86
C GLU A 13 -19.69 42.72 0.46
N SER A 14 -19.37 42.35 -0.78
CA SER A 14 -19.49 41.00 -1.32
C SER A 14 -18.67 40.01 -0.49
N SER A 15 -19.29 39.34 0.47
CA SER A 15 -18.70 38.17 1.11
C SER A 15 -18.79 37.00 0.13
N GLN A 16 -17.74 36.84 -0.68
CA GLN A 16 -17.42 35.57 -1.32
C GLN A 16 -17.52 34.49 -0.24
N HIS A 17 -18.56 33.67 -0.32
CA HIS A 17 -18.82 32.60 0.62
C HIS A 17 -17.75 31.53 0.35
N SER A 18 -16.61 31.65 1.04
CA SER A 18 -15.65 30.55 1.13
C SER A 18 -16.41 29.37 1.71
N TRP A 19 -16.55 28.30 0.93
CA TRP A 19 -17.15 27.04 1.36
C TRP A 19 -16.19 26.30 2.29
N ASP A 20 -15.70 26.98 3.32
CA ASP A 20 -14.92 26.38 4.39
C ASP A 20 -15.89 25.53 5.21
N GLN A 21 -15.95 24.25 4.87
CA GLN A 21 -16.66 23.27 5.67
C GLN A 21 -15.96 23.17 7.02
N MET A 22 -16.60 23.70 8.05
CA MET A 22 -16.10 23.59 9.42
C MET A 22 -16.58 22.27 10.02
N ILE A 23 -15.64 21.45 10.51
CA ILE A 23 -15.97 20.31 11.37
C ILE A 23 -16.25 20.86 12.76
N ILE A 24 -17.48 20.68 13.24
CA ILE A 24 -17.86 21.09 14.60
C ILE A 24 -17.55 19.93 15.54
N ASP A 25 -16.49 20.06 16.33
CA ASP A 25 -16.16 19.09 17.37
C ASP A 25 -17.10 19.26 18.57
N ALA A 26 -18.30 18.67 18.47
CA ALA A 26 -19.31 18.66 19.52
C ALA A 26 -19.00 17.60 20.61
N GLY A 27 -17.75 17.52 21.05
CA GLY A 27 -17.30 16.56 22.08
C GLY A 27 -17.11 15.13 21.58
N GLN A 28 -16.93 14.93 20.26
CA GLN A 28 -16.61 13.62 19.71
C GLN A 28 -15.14 13.30 19.97
N ARG A 29 -14.88 12.35 20.86
CA ARG A 29 -13.51 11.90 21.15
C ARG A 29 -12.92 11.24 19.89
N GLN A 30 -11.67 11.60 19.54
CA GLN A 30 -10.83 10.94 18.52
C GLN A 30 -11.19 11.19 17.04
N LEU A 31 -11.55 12.43 16.68
CA LEU A 31 -11.66 12.85 15.27
C LEU A 31 -10.29 13.02 14.56
N GLY A 32 -9.19 13.09 15.32
CA GLY A 32 -7.84 13.20 14.75
C GLY A 32 -7.35 11.89 14.12
N ALA A 33 -6.62 12.00 13.00
CA ALA A 33 -5.91 10.89 12.39
C ALA A 33 -4.81 10.37 13.32
N LEU A 34 -4.67 9.05 13.41
CA LEU A 34 -3.66 8.38 14.21
C LEU A 34 -3.13 7.14 13.51
N GLN A 35 -1.89 6.79 13.84
CA GLN A 35 -1.18 5.69 13.21
C GLN A 35 -1.37 4.40 14.01
N CYS A 36 -1.78 3.33 13.33
CA CYS A 36 -1.79 2.02 13.95
C CYS A 36 -0.35 1.55 14.22
N GLY A 37 -0.02 1.28 15.48
CA GLY A 37 1.34 0.83 15.86
C GLY A 37 1.74 -0.56 15.37
N SER A 38 0.85 -1.30 14.68
CA SER A 38 1.14 -2.66 14.20
C SER A 38 0.98 -2.88 12.70
N CYS A 39 0.17 -2.07 11.99
CA CYS A 39 0.15 -2.06 10.52
C CYS A 39 0.69 -0.75 9.91
N GLY A 40 0.91 0.29 10.71
CA GLY A 40 1.42 1.58 10.25
C GLY A 40 0.39 2.47 9.55
N MET A 41 -0.84 1.99 9.32
CA MET A 41 -1.88 2.75 8.62
C MET A 41 -2.35 3.96 9.43
N LEU A 42 -2.47 5.11 8.76
CA LEU A 42 -3.13 6.30 9.31
C LEU A 42 -4.64 6.20 9.13
N TYR A 43 -5.41 6.45 10.19
CA TYR A 43 -6.87 6.44 10.14
C TYR A 43 -7.48 7.31 11.25
N ALA A 44 -8.73 7.77 11.09
CA ALA A 44 -9.47 8.45 12.14
C ALA A 44 -10.42 7.47 12.88
N PRO A 45 -10.17 7.09 14.15
CA PRO A 45 -11.02 6.10 14.83
C PRO A 45 -12.43 6.59 15.13
N GLY A 46 -12.64 7.90 15.16
CA GLY A 46 -13.95 8.54 15.31
C GLY A 46 -14.82 8.44 14.06
N ILE A 47 -14.23 8.14 12.89
CA ILE A 47 -14.95 7.94 11.63
C ILE A 47 -15.17 6.43 11.43
N PRO A 48 -16.42 5.93 11.36
CA PRO A 48 -16.69 4.50 11.26
C PRO A 48 -16.18 3.89 9.95
N GLU A 49 -16.22 4.64 8.85
CA GLU A 49 -15.70 4.24 7.54
C GLU A 49 -14.19 3.98 7.60
N ASP A 50 -13.41 4.93 8.13
CA ASP A 50 -11.97 4.81 8.34
C ASP A 50 -11.62 3.62 9.23
N ARG A 51 -12.39 3.41 10.30
CA ARG A 51 -12.18 2.26 11.19
C ARG A 51 -12.41 0.95 10.46
N LEU A 52 -13.44 0.86 9.62
CA LEU A 52 -13.72 -0.34 8.84
C LEU A 52 -12.59 -0.61 7.83
N GLN A 53 -12.14 0.43 7.12
CA GLN A 53 -11.01 0.33 6.19
C GLN A 53 -9.73 -0.12 6.90
N HIS A 54 -9.44 0.45 8.08
CA HIS A 54 -8.34 0.03 8.93
C HIS A 54 -8.39 -1.45 9.26
N LEU A 55 -9.54 -1.97 9.70
CA LEU A 55 -9.67 -3.39 10.04
C LEU A 55 -9.43 -4.30 8.83
N GLN A 56 -9.93 -3.93 7.66
CA GLN A 56 -9.74 -4.70 6.43
C GLN A 56 -8.27 -4.69 5.98
N HIS A 57 -7.66 -3.51 5.93
CA HIS A 57 -6.25 -3.35 5.60
C HIS A 57 -5.35 -4.09 6.60
N HIS A 58 -5.59 -3.90 7.90
CA HIS A 58 -4.83 -4.54 8.98
C HIS A 58 -4.86 -6.06 8.87
N ARG A 59 -6.03 -6.64 8.60
CA ARG A 59 -6.16 -8.09 8.38
C ARG A 59 -5.37 -8.54 7.15
N ARG A 60 -5.56 -7.88 6.00
CA ARG A 60 -4.88 -8.19 4.75
C ARG A 60 -3.36 -8.15 4.90
N LEU A 61 -2.83 -7.09 5.53
CA LEU A 61 -1.41 -6.90 5.73
C LEU A 61 -0.83 -7.97 6.68
N ARG A 62 -1.50 -8.25 7.81
CA ARG A 62 -1.01 -9.24 8.78
C ARG A 62 -1.06 -10.67 8.26
N GLU A 63 -2.09 -11.04 7.52
CA GLU A 63 -2.17 -12.36 6.88
C GLU A 63 -1.13 -12.48 5.77
N GLY A 64 -1.01 -11.44 4.94
CA GLY A 64 -0.11 -11.41 3.80
C GLY A 64 1.39 -11.33 4.13
N LEU A 65 1.75 -10.77 5.29
CA LEU A 65 3.14 -10.76 5.79
C LEU A 65 3.47 -11.95 6.70
N ARG A 66 2.50 -12.80 7.03
CA ARG A 66 2.72 -13.97 7.89
C ARG A 66 3.63 -15.00 7.21
N TYR A 67 4.64 -15.46 7.92
CA TYR A 67 5.63 -16.45 7.49
C TYR A 67 5.69 -17.61 8.50
N LEU A 68 5.19 -18.77 8.11
CA LEU A 68 5.09 -19.95 8.99
C LEU A 68 6.37 -20.78 9.07
N GLY A 69 7.39 -20.43 8.29
CA GLY A 69 8.55 -21.28 8.08
C GLY A 69 8.28 -22.43 7.12
N TRP A 70 9.31 -22.89 6.43
CA TRP A 70 9.28 -24.01 5.49
C TRP A 70 10.28 -25.09 5.90
N LYS A 71 10.02 -26.33 5.49
CA LYS A 71 10.95 -27.45 5.75
C LYS A 71 12.31 -27.27 5.06
N LYS A 72 12.32 -26.59 3.92
CA LYS A 72 13.53 -26.25 3.16
C LYS A 72 13.49 -24.76 2.87
N GLU A 73 14.24 -23.99 3.64
CA GLU A 73 14.45 -22.57 3.42
C GLU A 73 15.87 -22.32 2.93
N ARG A 74 16.04 -21.41 1.98
CA ARG A 74 17.36 -20.94 1.57
C ARG A 74 17.68 -19.67 2.35
N VAL A 75 18.22 -19.84 3.55
CA VAL A 75 18.69 -18.72 4.39
C VAL A 75 20.06 -18.26 3.88
N VAL A 76 20.19 -16.98 3.56
CA VAL A 76 21.44 -16.38 3.04
C VAL A 76 22.16 -15.53 4.07
N ALA A 77 21.46 -15.10 5.13
CA ALA A 77 22.04 -14.40 6.26
C ALA A 77 21.16 -14.57 7.50
N GLU A 78 21.78 -14.63 8.67
CA GLU A 78 21.11 -14.69 9.97
C GLU A 78 21.59 -13.53 10.85
N PHE A 79 20.67 -12.97 11.61
CA PHE A 79 20.86 -11.84 12.49
C PHE A 79 20.19 -12.14 13.84
N TRP A 80 20.53 -11.35 14.86
CA TRP A 80 19.94 -11.49 16.19
C TRP A 80 18.44 -11.12 16.22
N ASP A 81 17.99 -10.32 15.25
CA ASP A 81 16.62 -9.84 15.08
C ASP A 81 15.90 -10.42 13.85
N GLY A 82 16.48 -11.41 13.17
CA GLY A 82 15.85 -12.05 12.02
C GLY A 82 16.78 -12.83 11.10
N LYS A 83 16.27 -13.16 9.92
CA LYS A 83 17.02 -13.87 8.88
C LYS A 83 16.57 -13.44 7.50
N ILE A 84 17.45 -13.56 6.51
CA ILE A 84 17.14 -13.30 5.11
C ILE A 84 16.98 -14.63 4.37
N VAL A 85 15.82 -14.80 3.73
CA VAL A 85 15.50 -15.96 2.90
C VAL A 85 15.51 -15.54 1.43
N LEU A 86 16.24 -16.28 0.59
CA LEU A 86 16.30 -16.07 -0.86
C LEU A 86 15.36 -17.03 -1.60
N ILE A 87 14.51 -16.46 -2.44
CA ILE A 87 13.58 -17.17 -3.32
C ILE A 87 14.01 -16.98 -4.78
N GLN A 88 14.14 -18.09 -5.50
CA GLN A 88 14.52 -18.16 -6.91
C GLN A 88 13.36 -18.72 -7.76
N PRO A 89 13.35 -18.50 -9.09
CA PRO A 89 12.26 -18.95 -9.96
C PRO A 89 12.07 -20.47 -10.03
N GLY A 90 13.10 -21.25 -9.66
CA GLY A 90 13.07 -22.72 -9.60
C GLY A 90 12.61 -23.30 -8.27
N ASP A 91 12.28 -22.46 -7.28
CA ASP A 91 11.89 -22.93 -5.95
C ASP A 91 10.49 -23.55 -5.91
N PRO A 92 10.14 -24.28 -4.84
CA PRO A 92 8.81 -24.83 -4.68
C PRO A 92 7.71 -23.76 -4.80
N LYS A 93 6.56 -24.15 -5.39
CA LYS A 93 5.43 -23.23 -5.66
C LYS A 93 4.97 -22.43 -4.45
N TYR A 94 5.05 -22.98 -3.23
CA TYR A 94 4.68 -22.26 -2.02
C TYR A 94 5.59 -21.05 -1.75
N ALA A 95 6.89 -21.17 -2.07
CA ALA A 95 7.87 -20.11 -1.87
C ALA A 95 7.65 -18.98 -2.88
N ILE A 96 7.50 -19.36 -4.15
CA ILE A 96 7.20 -18.42 -5.24
C ILE A 96 5.88 -17.69 -4.96
N ARG A 97 4.83 -18.42 -4.57
CA ARG A 97 3.54 -17.82 -4.21
C ARG A 97 3.67 -16.83 -3.05
N LYS A 98 4.50 -17.15 -2.05
CA LYS A 98 4.73 -16.23 -0.94
C LYS A 98 5.45 -14.95 -1.38
N ALA A 99 6.46 -15.06 -2.25
CA ALA A 99 7.11 -13.89 -2.84
C ALA A 99 6.11 -13.01 -3.60
N GLN A 100 5.25 -13.63 -4.44
CA GLN A 100 4.21 -12.90 -5.19
C GLN A 100 3.21 -12.21 -4.27
N GLU A 101 2.78 -12.86 -3.20
CA GLU A 101 1.88 -12.28 -2.20
C GLU A 101 2.50 -11.05 -1.52
N VAL A 102 3.76 -11.16 -1.08
CA VAL A 102 4.47 -10.04 -0.44
C VAL A 102 4.65 -8.88 -1.42
N LEU A 103 5.09 -9.15 -2.65
CA LEU A 103 5.27 -8.10 -3.66
C LEU A 103 3.94 -7.43 -4.03
N ALA A 104 2.85 -8.18 -4.18
CA ALA A 104 1.54 -7.62 -4.46
C ALA A 104 0.99 -6.75 -3.32
N LEU A 105 1.36 -7.03 -2.06
CA LEU A 105 1.06 -6.15 -0.94
C LEU A 105 1.86 -4.86 -1.05
N VAL A 106 3.17 -4.96 -1.28
CA VAL A 106 4.05 -3.79 -1.44
C VAL A 106 3.58 -2.90 -2.59
N ASP A 107 3.20 -3.48 -3.73
CA ASP A 107 2.61 -2.76 -4.85
C ASP A 107 1.36 -1.99 -4.43
N SER A 108 0.47 -2.65 -3.68
CA SER A 108 -0.76 -2.03 -3.16
C SER A 108 -0.47 -0.88 -2.18
N GLU A 109 0.58 -1.01 -1.35
CA GLU A 109 0.97 0.04 -0.39
C GLU A 109 1.62 1.24 -1.09
N LEU A 110 2.31 1.01 -2.21
CA LEU A 110 2.89 2.05 -3.05
C LEU A 110 1.89 2.67 -4.04
N GLY A 111 0.66 2.14 -4.11
CA GLY A 111 -0.41 2.64 -4.98
C GLY A 111 -0.37 2.12 -6.42
N PHE A 112 0.39 1.05 -6.70
CA PHE A 112 0.40 0.42 -8.02
C PHE A 112 -0.85 -0.45 -8.22
N PRO A 113 -1.49 -0.40 -9.40
CA PRO A 113 -2.65 -1.24 -9.68
C PRO A 113 -2.25 -2.71 -9.79
N ALA A 114 -3.13 -3.59 -9.30
CA ALA A 114 -2.92 -5.03 -9.32
C ALA A 114 -2.71 -5.54 -10.77
N GLY A 115 -1.59 -6.23 -11.00
CA GLY A 115 -1.27 -6.79 -12.31
C GLY A 115 -0.52 -5.85 -13.25
N THR A 116 0.01 -4.72 -12.74
CA THR A 116 1.01 -3.96 -13.48
C THR A 116 2.24 -4.86 -13.68
N PRO A 117 2.66 -5.15 -14.92
CA PRO A 117 3.89 -5.87 -15.16
C PRO A 117 5.05 -5.04 -14.59
N TRP A 118 5.87 -5.67 -13.75
CA TRP A 118 7.17 -5.12 -13.40
C TRP A 118 7.97 -5.02 -14.70
N CYS A 119 8.33 -3.78 -15.05
CA CYS A 119 8.90 -3.36 -16.33
C CYS A 119 7.89 -3.42 -17.50
N LEU A 120 7.30 -2.26 -17.82
CA LEU A 120 6.98 -1.97 -19.22
C LEU A 120 8.34 -1.75 -19.90
N GLU A 121 8.80 -2.72 -20.68
CA GLU A 121 9.83 -2.47 -21.69
C GLU A 121 9.41 -1.20 -22.47
N PRO A 122 10.33 -0.23 -22.71
CA PRO A 122 10.00 0.91 -23.56
C PRO A 122 9.51 0.38 -24.90
N SER A 123 8.28 0.72 -25.27
CA SER A 123 7.66 0.23 -26.49
C SER A 123 8.54 0.56 -27.69
N GLN A 124 9.16 -0.45 -28.30
CA GLN A 124 9.52 -0.34 -29.69
C GLN A 124 8.21 -0.34 -30.48
N ASN A 125 7.89 0.83 -31.04
CA ASN A 125 6.70 1.11 -31.84
C ASN A 125 6.40 -0.04 -32.81
N ASN A 126 5.20 -0.65 -32.71
CA ASN A 126 4.55 -1.28 -33.86
C ASN A 126 3.01 -1.36 -33.64
N PRO A 127 2.18 -1.11 -34.68
CA PRO A 127 0.73 -0.99 -34.53
C PRO A 127 -0.01 -2.34 -34.44
N LEU A 128 -1.08 -2.31 -33.65
CA LEU A 128 -2.16 -3.28 -33.40
C LEU A 128 -2.18 -4.61 -34.17
N GLU A 129 -2.20 -5.71 -33.41
CA GLU A 129 -2.89 -6.95 -33.79
C GLU A 129 -3.91 -7.32 -32.70
N PRO A 130 -5.20 -7.53 -33.02
CA PRO A 130 -6.22 -7.90 -32.05
C PRO A 130 -6.28 -9.42 -31.92
N GLY A 131 -6.13 -9.91 -30.68
CA GLY A 131 -6.62 -11.23 -30.31
C GLY A 131 -5.56 -12.17 -29.76
N ARG A 132 -5.59 -12.34 -28.44
CA ARG A 132 -5.56 -13.65 -27.78
C ARG A 132 -5.89 -13.47 -26.30
N ASN A 133 -7.13 -13.81 -25.94
CA ASN A 133 -7.49 -14.20 -24.58
C ASN A 133 -6.75 -15.50 -24.26
N SER A 134 -5.49 -15.39 -23.90
CA SER A 134 -4.76 -16.43 -23.20
C SER A 134 -4.39 -15.86 -21.85
N ARG A 135 -4.83 -16.56 -20.80
CA ARG A 135 -4.44 -16.32 -19.41
C ARG A 135 -2.91 -16.26 -19.36
N ARG A 136 -2.35 -15.06 -19.53
CA ARG A 136 -0.96 -14.79 -19.17
C ARG A 136 -0.96 -14.91 -17.66
N ASN A 137 -0.66 -16.10 -17.16
CA ASN A 137 -0.16 -16.26 -15.81
C ASN A 137 1.01 -15.28 -15.72
N SER A 138 0.72 -14.15 -15.09
CA SER A 138 1.62 -13.23 -14.41
C SER A 138 3.04 -13.78 -14.26
N GLN A 139 3.83 -13.70 -15.33
CA GLN A 139 5.28 -13.89 -15.25
C GLN A 139 5.83 -12.57 -14.71
N ILE A 140 5.56 -12.34 -13.42
CA ILE A 140 6.01 -11.20 -12.62
C ILE A 140 7.53 -11.22 -12.45
N PHE A 141 8.17 -12.36 -12.77
CA PHE A 141 9.61 -12.55 -12.68
C PHE A 141 10.22 -12.78 -14.06
N PRO A 142 11.14 -11.92 -14.53
CA PRO A 142 12.15 -12.34 -15.49
C PRO A 142 12.86 -13.61 -14.97
N GLU A 143 13.29 -14.50 -15.87
CA GLU A 143 13.92 -15.78 -15.51
C GLU A 143 15.16 -15.66 -14.60
N GLN A 144 15.72 -14.46 -14.44
CA GLN A 144 16.92 -14.16 -13.63
C GLN A 144 16.61 -13.35 -12.36
N SER A 145 15.35 -13.30 -11.93
CA SER A 145 14.94 -12.50 -10.77
C SER A 145 15.12 -13.27 -9.47
N HIS A 146 15.57 -12.55 -8.45
CA HIS A 146 15.77 -13.06 -7.10
C HIS A 146 14.99 -12.21 -6.11
N VAL A 147 14.26 -12.85 -5.21
CA VAL A 147 13.52 -12.17 -4.14
C VAL A 147 14.13 -12.52 -2.80
N TYR A 148 14.48 -11.51 -2.02
CA TYR A 148 14.96 -11.64 -0.66
C TYR A 148 13.86 -11.20 0.29
N LEU A 149 13.57 -12.01 1.31
CA LEU A 149 12.64 -11.68 2.38
C LEU A 149 13.38 -11.62 3.71
N PHE A 150 13.25 -10.52 4.44
CA PHE A 150 13.70 -10.44 5.82
C PHE A 150 12.56 -10.88 6.75
N VAL A 151 12.82 -11.91 7.55
CA VAL A 151 11.84 -12.54 8.44
C VAL A 151 12.27 -12.40 9.89
N SER A 152 11.35 -11.91 10.71
CA SER A 152 11.53 -11.81 12.17
C SER A 152 11.50 -13.19 12.86
N PRO A 153 12.33 -13.40 13.90
CA PRO A 153 12.53 -14.72 14.50
C PRO A 153 11.37 -15.11 15.42
N GLY A 154 10.71 -14.14 16.06
CA GLY A 154 9.65 -14.39 17.03
C GLY A 154 8.25 -14.51 16.39
N SER A 155 7.81 -13.46 15.70
CA SER A 155 6.45 -13.43 15.14
C SER A 155 6.30 -14.18 13.81
N GLY A 156 7.41 -14.61 13.21
CA GLY A 156 7.40 -15.20 11.87
C GLY A 156 6.72 -14.27 10.89
N SER A 157 7.12 -13.00 10.86
CA SER A 157 6.55 -12.00 9.94
C SER A 157 7.63 -11.49 9.01
N VAL A 158 7.28 -11.34 7.73
CA VAL A 158 8.12 -10.67 6.73
C VAL A 158 8.11 -9.18 7.04
N LEU A 159 9.28 -8.61 7.36
CA LEU A 159 9.42 -7.17 7.66
C LEU A 159 10.02 -6.38 6.49
N GLY A 160 10.66 -7.07 5.55
CA GLY A 160 11.25 -6.43 4.38
C GLY A 160 11.32 -7.37 3.19
N CYS A 161 11.29 -6.80 1.99
CA CYS A 161 11.51 -7.52 0.75
C CYS A 161 12.42 -6.74 -0.19
N LEU A 162 13.22 -7.45 -0.98
CA LEU A 162 14.01 -6.90 -2.07
C LEU A 162 13.84 -7.79 -3.30
N ALA A 163 13.41 -7.20 -4.42
CA ALA A 163 13.42 -7.86 -5.72
C ALA A 163 14.61 -7.34 -6.53
N ALA A 164 15.42 -8.24 -7.06
CA ALA A 164 16.58 -7.92 -7.89
C ALA A 164 16.52 -8.70 -9.21
N HIS A 165 16.91 -8.08 -10.32
CA HIS A 165 17.05 -8.72 -11.61
C HIS A 165 18.45 -8.47 -12.19
N GLY A 166 18.99 -9.43 -12.93
CA GLY A 166 20.21 -9.23 -13.70
C GLY A 166 19.99 -8.19 -14.79
N ILE A 167 20.90 -7.24 -14.93
CA ILE A 167 20.93 -6.28 -16.04
C ILE A 167 22.06 -6.74 -16.96
N LYS A 168 21.73 -7.05 -18.22
CA LYS A 168 22.74 -7.28 -19.26
C LYS A 168 23.21 -5.91 -19.75
N GLN A 169 24.52 -5.68 -19.72
CA GLN A 169 25.15 -4.52 -20.36
C GLN A 169 25.40 -4.80 -21.83
#